data_AF-A0A7J8Z9H5-F1
#
_entry.id   AF-A0A7J8Z9H5-F1
#
_cell.length_a   1.000
_cell.length_b   1.000
_cell.length_c   1.000
_cell.angle_alpha   90.00
_cell.angle_beta   90.00
_cell.angle_gamma   90.00
#
_symmetry.space_group_name_H-M   'P 1'
#
loop_
_entity.id
_entity.type
_entity.pdbx_description
1 polymer ?
#
loop_
_entity_poly.entity_id
_entity_poly.type
_entity_poly.pdbx_seq_one_letter_code
_entity_poly.pdbx_strand_id
1 'polypeptide(L)'
;MEWIESFTTATKRVAKALDIGIEMVYVGKKNAKEEHKKITGLIKEKELSHTWEDDNVWFFWNQLESMLYWKTQHGKTIENDVIKQEVMKMLGYDSSKNGWAVFYTGSGELVKANGEKVLSTMHSFEEWEKLAKQMGFIPALREKLERVIPHHYCARLILPGNGGRIPERVQCAECGRPMELNFLYRCGAE
;
A
#
# COMPACT_ATOMS: atom_id res chain seq x y z
N MET A 1 11.81 -2.96 -10.22
CA MET A 1 12.96 -2.32 -9.57
C MET A 1 12.97 -0.80 -9.77
N GLU A 2 12.84 -0.31 -11.01
CA GLU A 2 12.82 1.12 -11.35
C GLU A 2 11.93 1.98 -10.43
N TRP A 3 10.70 1.54 -10.18
CA TRP A 3 9.78 2.26 -9.28
C TRP A 3 10.33 2.43 -7.85
N ILE A 4 10.97 1.39 -7.29
CA ILE A 4 11.51 1.43 -5.92
C ILE A 4 12.67 2.42 -5.84
N GLU A 5 13.57 2.41 -6.83
CA GLU A 5 14.70 3.34 -6.92
C GLU A 5 14.23 4.79 -7.06
N SER A 6 13.29 5.03 -7.98
CA SER A 6 12.73 6.36 -8.21
C SER A 6 12.01 6.87 -6.96
N PHE A 7 11.19 6.03 -6.32
CA PHE A 7 10.45 6.40 -5.11
C PHE A 7 11.36 6.66 -3.91
N THR A 8 12.34 5.79 -3.64
CA THR A 8 13.28 5.97 -2.52
C THR A 8 14.15 7.20 -2.71
N THR A 9 14.63 7.45 -3.94
CA THR A 9 15.43 8.65 -4.26
C THR A 9 14.61 9.93 -4.10
N ALA A 10 13.39 9.96 -4.65
CA ALA A 10 12.50 11.11 -4.51
C ALA A 10 12.16 11.38 -3.04
N THR A 11 11.82 10.34 -2.28
CA THR A 11 11.48 10.46 -0.86
C THR A 11 12.68 10.94 -0.02
N LYS A 12 13.89 10.43 -0.26
CA LYS A 12 15.12 10.91 0.39
C LYS A 12 15.39 12.39 0.08
N ARG A 13 15.12 12.84 -1.15
CA ARG A 13 15.22 14.27 -1.54
C ARG A 13 14.23 15.12 -0.74
N VAL A 14 12.98 14.67 -0.62
CA VAL A 14 11.96 15.37 0.19
C VAL A 14 12.36 15.44 1.66
N ALA A 15 12.83 14.31 2.23
CA ALA A 15 13.31 14.25 3.61
C ALA A 15 14.42 15.28 3.87
N LYS A 16 15.40 15.36 2.95
CA LYS A 16 16.50 16.32 3.03
C LYS A 16 16.02 17.77 2.91
N ALA A 17 15.07 18.07 2.02
CA ALA A 17 14.56 19.43 1.82
C ALA A 17 13.73 19.95 3.02
N LEU A 18 13.13 19.02 3.77
CA LEU A 18 12.36 19.31 4.99
C LEU A 18 13.16 19.17 6.28
N ASP A 19 14.42 18.71 6.20
CA ASP A 19 15.26 18.37 7.36
C ASP A 19 14.57 17.39 8.33
N ILE A 20 13.96 16.34 7.78
CA ILE A 20 13.26 15.30 8.54
C ILE A 20 13.93 13.93 8.40
N GLY A 21 13.88 13.13 9.46
CA GLY A 21 14.24 11.72 9.41
C GLY A 21 13.10 10.90 8.81
N ILE A 22 13.38 10.16 7.73
CA ILE A 22 12.46 9.17 7.16
C ILE A 22 13.16 7.81 7.12
N GLU A 23 12.60 6.85 7.83
CA GLU A 23 12.95 5.44 7.69
C GLU A 23 12.06 4.78 6.65
N MET A 24 12.65 3.98 5.77
CA MET A 24 11.93 3.27 4.71
C MET A 24 12.18 1.78 4.85
N VAL A 25 11.12 0.99 4.66
CA VAL A 25 11.20 -0.47 4.65
C VAL A 25 10.43 -1.04 3.47
N TYR A 26 11.05 -1.95 2.75
CA TYR A 26 10.40 -2.71 1.68
C TYR A 26 9.73 -3.96 2.27
N VAL A 27 8.40 -4.04 2.09
CA VAL A 27 7.52 -5.09 2.66
C VAL A 27 7.29 -6.26 1.68
N GLY A 28 7.49 -6.07 0.37
CA GLY A 28 7.26 -7.13 -0.61
C GLY A 28 5.78 -7.48 -0.86
N LYS A 29 5.57 -8.53 -1.66
CA LYS A 29 4.25 -9.03 -2.08
C LYS A 29 4.00 -10.43 -1.52
N LYS A 30 2.74 -10.79 -1.32
CA LYS A 30 2.35 -12.04 -0.65
C LYS A 30 2.90 -13.32 -1.31
N ASN A 31 2.86 -13.39 -2.64
CA ASN A 31 3.16 -14.62 -3.40
C ASN A 31 4.32 -14.42 -4.38
N ALA A 32 5.39 -13.79 -3.93
CA ALA A 32 6.49 -13.39 -4.82
C ALA A 32 7.88 -13.69 -4.21
N LYS A 33 8.09 -14.87 -3.60
CA LYS A 33 9.33 -15.20 -2.85
C LYS A 33 10.62 -15.01 -3.68
N GLU A 34 10.67 -15.57 -4.88
CA GLU A 34 11.87 -15.46 -5.73
C GLU A 34 12.09 -14.03 -6.25
N GLU A 35 11.01 -13.31 -6.56
CA GLU A 35 11.09 -11.88 -6.91
C GLU A 35 11.53 -11.05 -5.69
N HIS A 36 11.04 -11.38 -4.50
CA HIS A 36 11.36 -10.72 -3.24
C HIS A 36 12.86 -10.84 -2.91
N LYS A 37 13.44 -12.04 -3.00
CA LYS A 37 14.89 -12.25 -2.83
C LYS A 37 15.72 -11.40 -3.80
N LYS A 38 15.32 -11.34 -5.08
CA LYS A 38 16.01 -10.51 -6.08
C LYS A 38 15.93 -9.03 -5.75
N ILE A 39 14.73 -8.54 -5.41
CA ILE A 39 14.52 -7.13 -5.09
C ILE A 39 15.25 -6.73 -3.79
N THR A 40 15.15 -7.55 -2.74
CA THR A 40 15.83 -7.27 -1.46
C THR A 40 17.35 -7.27 -1.59
N GLY A 41 17.90 -8.17 -2.42
CA GLY A 41 19.33 -8.16 -2.77
C GLY A 41 19.76 -6.82 -3.40
N LEU A 42 19.01 -6.35 -4.41
CA LEU A 42 19.29 -5.06 -5.07
C LEU A 42 19.11 -3.86 -4.13
N ILE A 43 18.10 -3.89 -3.24
CA ILE A 43 17.87 -2.82 -2.26
C ILE A 43 19.04 -2.71 -1.28
N LYS A 44 19.57 -3.86 -0.81
CA LYS A 44 20.72 -3.91 0.09
C LYS A 44 22.00 -3.45 -0.61
N GLU A 45 22.25 -3.91 -1.83
CA GLU A 45 23.41 -3.52 -2.64
C GLU A 45 23.44 -2.00 -2.91
N LYS A 46 22.28 -1.41 -3.23
CA LYS A 46 22.14 0.02 -3.53
C LYS A 46 21.85 0.90 -2.30
N GLU A 47 21.82 0.33 -1.09
CA GLU A 47 21.51 1.02 0.17
C GLU A 47 20.25 1.90 0.10
N LEU A 48 19.20 1.41 -0.57
CA LEU A 48 18.01 2.21 -0.84
C LEU A 48 17.13 2.38 0.41
N SER A 49 16.95 1.30 1.16
CA SER A 49 16.07 1.22 2.34
C SER A 49 16.35 -0.05 3.15
N HIS A 50 15.68 -0.21 4.29
CA HIS A 50 15.58 -1.51 4.94
C HIS A 50 14.68 -2.46 4.13
N THR A 51 14.76 -3.76 4.43
CA THR A 51 13.96 -4.81 3.81
C THR A 51 13.44 -5.74 4.89
N TRP A 52 12.18 -6.15 4.80
CA TRP A 52 11.70 -7.26 5.62
C TRP A 52 12.22 -8.61 5.12
N GLU A 53 12.36 -9.55 6.06
CA GLU A 53 12.62 -10.95 5.76
C GLU A 53 11.33 -11.66 5.33
N ASP A 54 11.46 -12.75 4.57
CA ASP A 54 10.34 -13.49 3.98
C ASP A 54 9.26 -13.86 5.02
N ASP A 55 9.66 -14.24 6.24
CA ASP A 55 8.73 -14.59 7.33
C ASP A 55 7.91 -13.37 7.77
N ASN A 56 8.53 -12.20 7.93
CA ASN A 56 7.84 -10.97 8.30
C ASN A 56 6.84 -10.54 7.23
N VAL A 57 7.20 -10.69 5.95
CA VAL A 57 6.30 -10.45 4.82
C VAL A 57 5.10 -11.38 4.89
N TRP A 58 5.34 -12.67 5.10
CA TRP A 58 4.27 -13.66 5.22
C TRP A 58 3.32 -13.38 6.39
N PHE A 59 3.86 -13.11 7.58
CA PHE A 59 3.08 -12.77 8.76
C PHE A 59 2.23 -11.53 8.52
N PHE A 60 2.78 -10.48 7.93
CA PHE A 60 2.05 -9.25 7.63
C PHE A 60 0.81 -9.50 6.77
N TRP A 61 0.97 -10.19 5.65
CA TRP A 61 -0.15 -10.46 4.74
C TRP A 61 -1.16 -11.44 5.34
N ASN A 62 -0.71 -12.47 6.07
CA ASN A 62 -1.61 -13.42 6.73
C ASN A 62 -2.45 -12.77 7.84
N GLN A 63 -1.88 -11.79 8.55
CA GLN A 63 -2.61 -11.02 9.56
C GLN A 63 -3.70 -10.15 8.93
N LEU A 64 -3.42 -9.48 7.81
CA LEU A 64 -4.44 -8.70 7.08
C LEU A 64 -5.59 -9.58 6.60
N GLU A 65 -5.29 -10.77 6.07
CA GLU A 65 -6.33 -11.71 5.64
C GLU A 65 -7.15 -12.24 6.82
N SER A 66 -6.50 -12.56 7.93
CA SER A 66 -7.17 -13.01 9.14
C SER A 66 -8.10 -11.93 9.71
N MET A 67 -7.66 -10.66 9.70
CA MET A 67 -8.50 -9.53 10.08
C MET A 67 -9.71 -9.39 9.14
N LEU A 68 -9.50 -9.48 7.82
CA LEU A 68 -10.59 -9.39 6.85
C LEU A 68 -11.62 -10.53 7.04
N TYR A 69 -11.13 -11.75 7.22
CA TYR A 69 -11.95 -12.93 7.47
C TYR A 69 -12.80 -12.74 8.73
N TRP A 70 -12.15 -12.39 9.84
CA TRP A 70 -12.82 -12.19 11.12
C TRP A 70 -13.88 -11.10 11.05
N LYS A 71 -13.56 -9.94 10.48
CA LYS A 71 -14.51 -8.82 10.31
C LYS A 71 -15.71 -9.23 9.45
N THR A 72 -15.49 -10.01 8.41
CA THR A 72 -16.55 -10.47 7.51
C THR A 72 -17.48 -11.49 8.18
N GLN A 73 -16.94 -12.43 8.95
CA GLN A 73 -17.73 -13.39 9.73
C GLN A 73 -18.65 -12.69 10.76
N HIS A 74 -18.21 -11.56 11.31
CA HIS A 74 -18.99 -10.78 12.27
C HIS A 74 -19.95 -9.76 11.63
N GLY A 75 -20.23 -9.88 10.33
CA GLY A 75 -21.18 -9.02 9.62
C GLY A 75 -20.75 -7.56 9.48
N LYS A 76 -19.47 -7.25 9.71
CA LYS A 76 -18.94 -5.89 9.47
C LYS A 76 -18.93 -5.60 7.97
N THR A 77 -19.34 -4.42 7.58
CA THR A 77 -19.32 -3.92 6.19
C THR A 77 -18.23 -2.88 6.03
N ILE A 78 -17.98 -2.43 4.80
CA ILE A 78 -16.95 -1.40 4.54
C ILE A 78 -17.40 -0.06 5.14
N GLU A 79 -18.70 0.21 5.12
CA GLU A 79 -19.29 1.46 5.60
C GLU A 79 -19.30 1.55 7.13
N ASN A 80 -19.35 0.42 7.84
CA ASN A 80 -19.50 0.39 9.30
C ASN A 80 -18.23 0.05 10.09
N ASP A 81 -17.14 -0.31 9.39
CA ASP A 81 -15.89 -0.73 10.04
C ASP A 81 -14.68 -0.19 9.28
N VAL A 82 -14.07 0.85 9.86
CA VAL A 82 -12.89 1.53 9.30
C VAL A 82 -11.72 0.55 9.16
N ILE A 83 -11.54 -0.38 10.11
CA ILE A 83 -10.45 -1.37 10.03
C ILE A 83 -10.68 -2.28 8.82
N LYS A 84 -11.91 -2.75 8.59
CA LYS A 84 -12.24 -3.56 7.41
C LYS A 84 -11.97 -2.81 6.11
N GLN A 85 -12.36 -1.54 6.02
CA GLN A 85 -12.06 -0.70 4.86
C GLN A 85 -10.55 -0.58 4.62
N GLU A 86 -9.78 -0.31 5.68
CA GLU A 86 -8.34 -0.11 5.59
C GLU A 86 -7.60 -1.39 5.20
N VAL A 87 -7.97 -2.53 5.79
CA VAL A 87 -7.44 -3.86 5.45
C VAL A 87 -7.74 -4.21 3.99
N MET A 88 -8.97 -3.96 3.50
CA MET A 88 -9.31 -4.22 2.10
C MET A 88 -8.48 -3.37 1.13
N LYS A 89 -8.22 -2.09 1.45
CA LYS A 89 -7.35 -1.24 0.63
C LYS A 89 -5.92 -1.79 0.57
N MET A 90 -5.36 -2.20 1.71
CA MET A 90 -4.01 -2.78 1.77
C MET A 90 -3.90 -4.08 0.96
N LEU A 91 -4.88 -4.98 1.09
CA LEU A 91 -4.95 -6.21 0.28
C LEU A 91 -5.14 -5.91 -1.21
N GLY A 92 -5.86 -4.83 -1.53
CA GLY A 92 -5.98 -4.35 -2.90
C GLY A 92 -4.63 -3.95 -3.51
N TYR A 93 -3.73 -3.39 -2.72
CA TYR A 93 -2.40 -2.97 -3.19
C TYR A 93 -1.46 -4.12 -3.53
N ASP A 94 -1.56 -5.29 -2.87
CA ASP A 94 -0.78 -6.48 -3.22
C ASP A 94 -1.01 -6.89 -4.69
N SER A 95 -2.24 -6.71 -5.17
CA SER A 95 -2.62 -7.04 -6.55
C SER A 95 -2.23 -5.96 -7.58
N SER A 96 -1.81 -4.77 -7.11
CA SER A 96 -1.50 -3.65 -7.98
C SER A 96 -0.14 -3.84 -8.66
N LYS A 97 -0.06 -3.44 -9.94
CA LYS A 97 1.19 -3.48 -10.70
C LYS A 97 2.13 -2.32 -10.35
N ASN A 98 1.58 -1.20 -9.88
CA ASN A 98 2.28 0.08 -9.83
C ASN A 98 2.90 0.41 -8.46
N GLY A 99 3.05 -0.56 -7.55
CA GLY A 99 3.56 -0.34 -6.20
C GLY A 99 2.57 0.37 -5.27
N TRP A 100 2.96 0.56 -4.02
CA TRP A 100 2.18 1.30 -3.01
C TRP A 100 3.11 1.82 -1.91
N ALA A 101 2.67 2.83 -1.17
CA ALA A 101 3.40 3.34 -0.02
C ALA A 101 2.45 3.71 1.11
N VAL A 102 2.94 3.54 2.34
CA VAL A 102 2.30 3.96 3.59
C VAL A 102 3.30 4.79 4.37
N PHE A 103 2.87 5.95 4.84
CA PHE A 103 3.62 6.86 5.70
C PHE A 103 2.94 6.93 7.06
N TYR A 104 3.75 6.87 8.11
CA TYR A 104 3.29 6.84 9.49
C TYR A 104 4.26 7.58 10.40
N THR A 105 3.75 8.35 11.36
CA THR A 105 4.55 9.20 12.27
C THR A 105 4.66 8.69 13.70
N GLY A 106 4.12 7.50 14.02
CA GLY A 106 4.12 7.01 15.41
C GLY A 106 2.99 7.57 16.27
N SER A 107 2.51 8.79 15.98
CA SER A 107 1.47 9.51 16.70
C SER A 107 0.03 9.18 16.23
N GLY A 108 -0.12 8.22 15.32
CA GLY A 108 -1.42 7.80 14.77
C GLY A 108 -1.76 8.42 13.40
N GLU A 109 -0.96 9.34 12.86
CA GLU A 109 -1.19 9.85 11.51
C GLU A 109 -0.72 8.84 10.46
N LEU A 110 -1.62 8.46 9.56
CA LEU A 110 -1.38 7.49 8.50
C LEU A 110 -1.80 8.07 7.16
N VAL A 111 -0.90 8.03 6.18
CA VAL A 111 -1.21 8.34 4.79
C VAL A 111 -0.79 7.20 3.91
N LYS A 112 -1.66 6.79 2.98
CA LYS A 112 -1.39 5.71 2.05
C LYS A 112 -1.84 6.07 0.65
N ALA A 113 -1.13 5.56 -0.34
CA ALA A 113 -1.45 5.79 -1.73
C ALA A 113 -0.92 4.67 -2.61
N ASN A 114 -1.54 4.52 -3.78
CA ASN A 114 -0.99 3.70 -4.84
C ASN A 114 0.35 4.28 -5.33
N GLY A 115 1.18 3.44 -5.93
CA GLY A 115 2.56 3.80 -6.19
C GLY A 115 2.76 4.85 -7.29
N GLU A 116 1.84 4.96 -8.25
CA GLU A 116 1.85 6.03 -9.27
C GLU A 116 1.57 7.39 -8.63
N LYS A 117 0.54 7.45 -7.79
CA LYS A 117 0.08 8.67 -7.13
C LYS A 117 1.10 9.17 -6.11
N VAL A 118 1.67 8.28 -5.30
CA VAL A 118 2.69 8.69 -4.33
C VAL A 118 3.97 9.13 -5.04
N LEU A 119 4.39 8.43 -6.10
CA LEU A 119 5.61 8.78 -6.80
C LEU A 119 5.50 10.14 -7.49
N SER A 120 4.39 10.41 -8.18
CA SER A 120 4.15 11.72 -8.80
C SER A 120 4.08 12.84 -7.77
N THR A 121 3.50 12.56 -6.59
CA THR A 121 3.45 13.52 -5.47
C THR A 121 4.85 13.82 -4.91
N MET A 122 5.73 12.83 -4.82
CA MET A 122 7.12 13.03 -4.37
C MET A 122 7.96 13.77 -5.43
N HIS A 123 7.72 13.53 -6.72
CA HIS A 123 8.41 14.26 -7.80
C HIS A 123 7.98 15.72 -7.93
N SER A 124 6.75 16.05 -7.55
CA SER A 124 6.21 17.42 -7.57
C SER A 124 6.39 18.15 -6.22
N PHE A 125 7.39 17.75 -5.43
CA PHE A 125 7.57 18.26 -4.07
C PHE A 125 7.72 19.79 -4.00
N GLU A 126 8.39 20.41 -4.98
CA GLU A 126 8.58 21.85 -5.06
C GLU A 126 7.25 22.62 -5.06
N GLU A 127 6.16 22.02 -5.55
CA GLU A 127 4.83 22.63 -5.59
C GLU A 127 4.19 22.75 -4.20
N TRP A 128 4.54 21.84 -3.29
CA TRP A 128 3.92 21.73 -1.97
C TRP A 128 4.91 21.81 -0.80
N GLU A 129 6.18 22.09 -1.08
CA GLU A 129 7.23 22.28 -0.06
C GLU A 129 6.85 23.36 0.96
N LYS A 130 6.33 24.50 0.49
CA LYS A 130 5.89 25.58 1.38
C LYS A 130 4.78 25.13 2.32
N LEU A 131 3.84 24.35 1.80
CA LEU A 131 2.73 23.78 2.58
C LEU A 131 3.28 22.79 3.61
N ALA A 132 4.18 21.89 3.20
CA ALA A 132 4.83 20.92 4.08
C ALA A 132 5.59 21.57 5.24
N LYS A 133 6.30 22.68 4.99
CA LYS A 133 7.01 23.44 6.04
C LYS A 133 6.06 24.13 7.01
N GLN A 134 4.83 24.46 6.60
CA GLN A 134 3.84 25.16 7.43
C GLN A 134 3.02 24.21 8.31
N MET A 135 2.57 23.08 7.76
CA MET A 135 1.64 22.17 8.45
C MET A 135 2.26 20.80 8.80
N GLY A 136 3.49 20.55 8.39
CA GLY A 136 4.16 19.26 8.54
C GLY A 136 4.01 18.36 7.31
N PHE A 137 4.91 17.38 7.19
CA PHE A 137 5.01 16.48 6.03
C PHE A 137 3.75 15.64 5.81
N ILE A 138 3.26 14.94 6.84
CA ILE A 138 2.11 14.04 6.69
C ILE A 138 0.79 14.78 6.39
N PRO A 139 0.44 15.87 7.10
CA PRO A 139 -0.77 16.62 6.78
C PRO A 139 -0.74 17.23 5.37
N ALA A 140 0.40 17.80 4.95
CA ALA A 140 0.55 18.35 3.60
C ALA A 140 0.49 17.27 2.52
N LEU A 141 1.12 16.11 2.76
CA LEU A 141 1.07 14.97 1.86
C LEU A 141 -0.37 14.45 1.71
N ARG A 142 -1.12 14.36 2.81
CA ARG A 142 -2.55 14.00 2.78
C ARG A 142 -3.34 14.97 1.91
N GLU A 143 -3.19 16.28 2.15
CA GLU A 143 -3.90 17.32 1.39
C GLU A 143 -3.57 17.26 -0.10
N LYS A 144 -2.30 17.07 -0.46
CA LYS A 144 -1.89 16.95 -1.87
C LYS A 144 -2.46 15.68 -2.51
N LEU A 145 -2.45 14.55 -1.79
CA LEU A 145 -3.04 13.31 -2.28
C LEU A 145 -4.57 13.40 -2.39
N GLU A 146 -5.26 14.13 -1.52
CA GLU A 146 -6.72 14.32 -1.58
C GLU A 146 -7.14 15.31 -2.68
N ARG A 147 -6.34 16.36 -2.94
CA ARG A 147 -6.60 17.35 -4.00
C ARG A 147 -6.36 16.85 -5.43
N VAL A 148 -5.71 15.70 -5.61
CA VAL A 148 -5.68 15.01 -6.90
C VAL A 148 -7.02 14.28 -7.07
N ILE A 149 -8.06 15.01 -7.53
CA ILE A 149 -9.44 14.54 -7.78
C ILE A 149 -9.48 13.59 -9.01
N PRO A 150 -10.49 12.69 -9.16
CA PRO A 150 -10.46 11.29 -8.80
C PRO A 150 -10.44 10.44 -10.08
N HIS A 151 -9.29 10.20 -10.70
CA HIS A 151 -9.27 9.07 -11.64
C HIS A 151 -9.54 7.83 -10.79
N HIS A 152 -10.68 7.18 -11.04
CA HIS A 152 -11.17 6.04 -10.26
C HIS A 152 -10.18 4.86 -10.37
N TYR A 153 -9.13 4.87 -9.55
CA TYR A 153 -8.22 3.74 -9.41
C TYR A 153 -8.88 2.70 -8.50
N CYS A 154 -9.86 1.97 -9.03
CA CYS A 154 -10.42 0.82 -8.34
C CYS A 154 -9.33 -0.24 -8.22
N ALA A 155 -8.98 -0.61 -6.98
CA ALA A 155 -8.06 -1.70 -6.74
C ALA A 155 -8.73 -3.05 -7.10
N ARG A 156 -7.93 -3.96 -7.67
CA ARG A 156 -8.33 -5.37 -7.77
C ARG A 156 -8.16 -6.00 -6.38
N LEU A 157 -9.05 -6.90 -5.99
CA LEU A 157 -8.92 -7.65 -4.74
C LEU A 157 -8.84 -9.14 -5.11
N ILE A 158 -7.82 -9.84 -4.62
CA ILE A 158 -7.65 -11.28 -4.82
C ILE A 158 -7.78 -11.93 -3.45
N LEU A 159 -8.86 -12.69 -3.24
CA LEU A 159 -9.09 -13.43 -2.01
C LEU A 159 -8.69 -14.90 -2.21
N PRO A 160 -8.03 -15.54 -1.23
CA PRO A 160 -7.72 -16.97 -1.31
C PRO A 160 -9.00 -17.80 -1.32
N GLY A 161 -9.11 -18.74 -2.25
CA GLY A 161 -10.30 -19.59 -2.47
C GLY A 161 -10.54 -20.67 -1.41
N ASN A 162 -9.78 -20.69 -0.32
CA ASN A 162 -9.84 -21.79 0.65
C ASN A 162 -10.80 -21.47 1.81
N GLY A 163 -12.05 -21.93 1.69
CA GLY A 163 -12.83 -22.44 2.81
C GLY A 163 -13.72 -21.46 3.60
N GLY A 164 -13.74 -20.17 3.28
CA GLY A 164 -14.75 -19.23 3.79
C GLY A 164 -15.69 -18.81 2.67
N ARG A 165 -17.01 -18.68 2.94
CA ARG A 165 -17.98 -18.11 2.00
C ARG A 165 -17.38 -16.88 1.33
N ILE A 166 -17.06 -16.99 0.03
CA ILE A 166 -16.69 -15.84 -0.78
C ILE A 166 -17.90 -14.90 -0.70
N PRO A 167 -17.76 -13.66 -0.19
CA PRO A 167 -18.90 -12.76 -0.10
C PRO A 167 -19.51 -12.59 -1.48
N GLU A 168 -20.80 -12.91 -1.65
CA GLU A 168 -21.51 -12.79 -2.93
C GLU A 168 -21.45 -11.36 -3.49
N ARG A 169 -21.25 -10.37 -2.61
CA ARG A 169 -21.02 -8.97 -2.96
C ARG A 169 -19.90 -8.40 -2.11
N VAL A 170 -18.87 -7.89 -2.79
CA VAL A 170 -17.82 -7.05 -2.20
C VAL A 170 -17.95 -5.66 -2.81
N GLN A 171 -17.88 -4.61 -2.00
CA GLN A 171 -17.80 -3.25 -2.50
C GLN A 171 -16.35 -2.80 -2.61
N CYS A 172 -16.05 -1.91 -3.55
CA CYS A 172 -14.73 -1.32 -3.68
C CYS A 172 -14.46 -0.35 -2.52
N ALA A 173 -13.37 -0.57 -1.79
CA ALA A 173 -13.01 0.30 -0.65
C ALA A 173 -12.60 1.74 -1.06
N GLU A 174 -12.35 1.97 -2.36
CA GLU A 174 -12.00 3.28 -2.93
C GLU A 174 -13.21 4.04 -3.47
N CYS A 175 -14.18 3.37 -4.13
CA CYS A 175 -15.29 4.04 -4.80
C CYS A 175 -16.70 3.60 -4.35
N GLY A 176 -16.80 2.63 -3.44
CA GLY A 176 -18.06 2.10 -2.91
C GLY A 176 -18.89 1.25 -3.88
N ARG A 177 -18.54 1.21 -5.17
CA ARG A 177 -19.27 0.41 -6.18
C ARG A 177 -19.10 -1.09 -5.92
N PRO A 178 -20.10 -1.93 -6.23
CA PRO A 178 -19.94 -3.37 -6.18
C PRO A 178 -18.82 -3.82 -7.13
N MET A 179 -17.94 -4.69 -6.63
CA MET A 179 -16.86 -5.29 -7.40
C MET A 179 -17.37 -6.50 -8.18
N GLU A 180 -16.83 -6.68 -9.37
CA GLU A 180 -17.11 -7.86 -10.19
C GLU A 180 -16.34 -9.07 -9.66
N LEU A 181 -17.05 -10.19 -9.45
CA LEU A 181 -16.46 -11.46 -9.03
C LEU A 181 -15.89 -12.19 -10.25
N ASN A 182 -14.58 -12.35 -10.30
CA ASN A 182 -13.89 -13.13 -11.32
C ASN A 182 -13.15 -14.31 -10.66
N PHE A 183 -13.43 -15.54 -11.11
CA PHE A 183 -12.68 -16.72 -10.67
C PHE A 183 -11.31 -16.77 -11.35
N LEU A 184 -10.25 -16.89 -10.56
CA LEU A 184 -8.89 -17.01 -11.06
C LEU A 184 -8.29 -18.36 -10.67
N TYR A 185 -8.07 -19.22 -11.65
CA TYR A 185 -7.29 -20.44 -11.48
C TYR A 185 -5.81 -20.13 -11.73
N ARG A 186 -4.93 -20.55 -10.81
CA ARG A 186 -3.48 -20.49 -11.00
C ARG A 186 -2.90 -21.89 -10.84
N CYS A 187 -1.98 -22.26 -11.72
CA CYS A 187 -1.19 -23.48 -11.57
C CYS A 187 -0.18 -23.26 -10.43
N GLY A 188 -0.17 -24.14 -9.43
CA GLY A 188 0.73 -24.08 -8.28
C GLY A 188 2.04 -24.82 -8.51
N ALA A 189 2.65 -24.67 -9.70
CA ALA A 189 3.96 -25.24 -9.95
C ALA A 189 5.02 -24.39 -9.23
N GLU A 190 5.79 -25.05 -8.36
CA GLU A 190 6.99 -24.55 -7.68
C GLU A 190 8.05 -24.06 -8.66
#